data_AF-A0A074U1C6-F1
#
_entry.id   AF-A0A074U1C6-F1
#
_cell.length_a   1.000
_cell.length_b   1.000
_cell.length_c   1.000
_cell.angle_alpha   90.00
_cell.angle_beta   90.00
_cell.angle_gamma   90.00
#
_symmetry.space_group_name_H-M   'P 1'
#
loop_
_entity.id
_entity.type
_entity.pdbx_description
1 polymer ?
#
loop_
_entity_poly.entity_id
_entity_poly.type
_entity_poly.pdbx_seq_one_letter_code
_entity_poly.pdbx_strand_id
1 'polypeptide(L)'
;MSGKYGFSGGIDLPKTTPAPKPRPKVDGSSLSEAVRAGADLGFVNREPTTRLKPGPKRKEPQDKVSIPGPKRVVDDFRAFCSTRNLTLWQGLELLLEEQKGRSG
;
A
#
# COMPACT_ATOMS: atom_id res chain seq x y z
N MET A 1 -3.84 -26.90 40.55
CA MET A 1 -5.08 -27.03 39.76
C MET A 1 -4.71 -27.00 38.27
N SER A 2 -4.85 -28.14 37.61
CA SER A 2 -4.52 -28.34 36.18
C SER A 2 -5.60 -27.69 35.30
N GLY A 3 -5.19 -26.94 34.28
CA GLY A 3 -6.11 -26.22 33.40
C GLY A 3 -7.04 -27.17 32.64
N LYS A 4 -8.35 -26.90 32.71
CA LYS A 4 -9.47 -27.69 32.16
C LYS A 4 -9.39 -28.05 30.66
N TYR A 5 -8.40 -27.54 29.92
CA TYR A 5 -8.35 -27.66 28.46
C TYR A 5 -6.99 -28.11 27.89
N GLY A 6 -6.05 -28.60 28.70
CA GLY A 6 -4.85 -29.28 28.19
C GLY A 6 -3.86 -28.46 27.34
N PHE A 7 -4.12 -27.16 27.12
CA PHE A 7 -3.29 -26.28 26.27
C PHE A 7 -2.00 -25.76 26.95
N SER A 8 -1.61 -26.30 28.11
CA SER A 8 -0.40 -25.88 28.82
C SER A 8 0.86 -26.66 28.43
N GLY A 9 0.76 -27.58 27.47
CA GLY A 9 1.90 -28.28 26.88
C GLY A 9 2.02 -27.89 25.41
N GLY A 10 3.10 -27.22 25.04
CA GLY A 10 3.43 -26.96 23.64
C GLY A 10 3.47 -28.28 22.88
N ILE A 11 2.79 -28.35 21.74
CA ILE A 11 2.85 -29.51 20.86
C ILE A 11 4.20 -29.43 20.17
N ASP A 12 5.12 -30.32 20.52
CA ASP A 12 6.39 -30.44 19.80
C ASP A 12 6.09 -30.97 18.39
N LEU A 13 6.12 -30.07 17.41
CA LEU A 13 6.07 -30.45 16.00
C LEU A 13 7.32 -31.28 15.71
N PRO A 14 7.19 -32.48 15.12
CA PRO A 14 8.35 -33.24 14.70
C PRO A 14 9.17 -32.40 13.72
N LYS A 15 10.48 -32.32 13.94
CA LYS A 15 11.44 -31.61 13.06
C LYS A 15 11.60 -32.38 11.75
N THR A 16 10.59 -32.35 10.89
CA THR A 16 10.57 -33.06 9.60
C THR A 16 10.60 -32.13 8.40
N THR A 17 11.12 -30.91 8.56
CA THR A 17 11.52 -30.10 7.42
C THR A 17 12.99 -30.38 7.12
N PRO A 18 13.32 -31.21 6.10
CA PRO A 18 14.69 -31.26 5.61
C PRO A 18 15.11 -29.84 5.22
N ALA A 19 16.37 -29.50 5.49
CA ALA A 19 16.91 -28.19 5.14
C ALA A 19 16.57 -27.89 3.67
N PRO A 20 15.96 -26.73 3.37
CA PRO A 20 15.55 -26.42 2.01
C PRO A 20 16.77 -26.47 1.10
N LYS A 21 16.74 -27.32 0.08
CA LYS A 21 17.80 -27.38 -0.93
C LYS A 21 18.01 -25.98 -1.48
N PRO A 22 19.27 -25.50 -1.59
CA PRO A 22 19.54 -24.20 -2.18
C PRO A 22 18.96 -24.18 -3.59
N ARG A 23 18.10 -23.20 -3.86
CA ARG A 23 17.52 -23.04 -5.20
C ARG A 23 18.66 -22.77 -6.18
N PRO A 24 18.66 -23.41 -7.36
CA PRO A 24 19.61 -23.07 -8.39
C PRO A 24 19.50 -21.58 -8.73
N LYS A 25 20.64 -20.93 -8.91
CA LYS A 25 20.68 -19.54 -9.36
C LYS A 25 20.15 -19.53 -10.79
N VAL A 26 18.99 -18.91 -10.98
CA VAL A 26 18.38 -18.77 -12.31
C VAL A 26 19.09 -17.65 -13.05
N ASP A 27 19.51 -17.90 -14.28
CA ASP A 27 20.19 -16.93 -15.12
C ASP A 27 19.25 -15.78 -15.53
N GLY A 28 19.74 -14.55 -15.50
CA GLY A 28 18.94 -13.35 -15.78
C GLY A 28 18.32 -13.30 -17.19
N SER A 29 18.96 -13.94 -18.17
CA SER A 29 18.44 -14.09 -19.53
C SER A 29 17.15 -14.92 -19.55
N SER A 30 17.14 -16.07 -18.87
CA SER A 30 15.97 -16.95 -18.79
C SER A 30 14.75 -16.29 -18.13
N LEU A 31 14.98 -15.38 -17.18
CA LEU A 31 13.93 -14.60 -16.55
C LEU A 31 13.30 -13.60 -17.52
N SER A 32 14.13 -12.92 -18.32
CA SER A 32 13.64 -11.95 -19.32
C SER A 32 12.82 -12.61 -20.42
N GLU A 33 13.20 -13.81 -20.86
CA GLU A 33 12.46 -14.61 -21.82
C GLU A 33 11.11 -15.07 -21.27
N ALA A 34 11.07 -15.53 -20.02
CA ALA A 34 9.84 -15.95 -19.36
C ALA A 34 8.85 -14.79 -19.18
N VAL A 35 9.33 -13.58 -18.85
CA VAL A 35 8.50 -12.37 -18.75
C VAL A 35 7.91 -12.01 -20.11
N ARG A 36 8.70 -12.09 -21.18
CA ARG A 36 8.24 -11.81 -22.54
C ARG A 36 7.20 -12.82 -23.01
N ALA A 37 7.44 -14.11 -22.81
CA ALA A 37 6.48 -15.17 -23.13
C ALA A 37 5.17 -15.03 -22.32
N GLY A 38 5.26 -14.59 -21.07
CA GLY A 38 4.09 -14.26 -20.25
C GLY A 38 3.26 -13.12 -20.86
N ALA A 39 3.91 -12.05 -21.33
CA ALA A 39 3.23 -10.93 -21.97
C ALA A 39 2.45 -11.36 -23.22
N ASP A 40 3.05 -12.22 -24.06
CA ASP A 40 2.41 -12.75 -25.28
C ASP A 40 1.17 -13.61 -24.97
N LEU A 41 1.15 -14.27 -23.80
CA LEU A 41 0.02 -15.03 -23.28
C LEU A 41 -1.01 -14.18 -22.51
N GLY A 42 -0.83 -12.85 -22.49
CA GLY A 42 -1.74 -11.92 -21.84
C GLY A 42 -1.51 -11.74 -20.33
N PHE A 43 -0.39 -12.25 -19.79
CA PHE A 43 0.01 -11.90 -18.42
C PHE A 43 0.51 -10.46 -18.39
N VAL A 44 -0.23 -9.60 -17.70
CA VAL A 44 0.11 -8.20 -17.53
C VAL A 44 0.82 -8.02 -16.19
N ASN A 45 1.91 -7.23 -16.17
CA ASN A 45 2.57 -6.87 -14.92
C ASN A 45 1.60 -6.07 -14.03
N ARG A 46 1.29 -6.59 -12.84
CA ARG A 46 0.41 -5.97 -11.83
C ARG A 46 1.20 -5.43 -10.64
N GLU A 47 2.50 -5.25 -10.78
CA GLU A 47 3.30 -4.62 -9.75
C GLU A 47 2.64 -3.30 -9.34
N PRO A 48 2.43 -3.08 -8.03
CA PRO A 48 1.67 -1.95 -7.55
C PRO A 48 2.37 -0.67 -7.96
N THR A 49 1.70 0.15 -8.78
CA THR A 49 2.02 1.56 -9.02
C THR A 49 2.52 2.17 -7.71
N THR A 50 3.76 2.66 -7.73
CA THR A 50 4.50 3.31 -6.63
C THR A 50 3.64 3.59 -5.41
N ARG A 51 3.78 2.76 -4.37
CA ARG A 51 3.11 2.97 -3.08
C ARG A 51 3.37 4.41 -2.62
N LEU A 52 2.32 5.23 -2.62
CA LEU A 52 2.35 6.52 -1.94
C LEU A 52 2.78 6.28 -0.49
N LYS A 53 3.66 7.16 0.01
CA LYS A 53 4.24 7.05 1.35
C LYS A 53 3.14 6.71 2.37
N PRO A 54 3.30 5.66 3.19
CA PRO A 54 2.36 5.39 4.28
C PRO A 54 2.17 6.69 5.07
N GLY A 55 0.93 7.16 5.16
CA GLY A 55 0.63 8.41 5.84
C GLY A 55 1.15 8.39 7.28
N PRO A 56 1.49 9.56 7.86
CA PRO A 56 1.97 9.67 9.24
C PRO A 56 1.05 8.94 10.23
N LYS A 57 1.64 8.38 11.30
CA LYS A 57 0.87 7.81 12.41
C LYS A 57 -0.10 8.86 12.97
N ARG A 58 -1.34 8.44 13.25
CA ARG A 58 -2.44 9.31 13.72
C ARG A 58 -2.01 10.10 14.95
N LYS A 59 -2.04 11.44 14.86
CA LYS A 59 -1.82 12.36 15.99
C LYS A 59 -3.13 12.92 16.55
N GLU A 60 -4.20 12.90 15.74
CA GLU A 60 -5.49 13.53 16.03
C GLU A 60 -6.65 12.59 15.66
N PRO A 61 -7.85 12.79 16.24
CA PRO A 61 -9.07 12.10 15.80
C PRO A 61 -9.32 12.38 14.31
N GLN A 62 -9.63 11.33 13.54
CA GLN A 62 -9.79 11.41 12.10
C GLN A 62 -11.23 11.14 11.69
N ASP A 63 -11.83 12.11 11.02
CA ASP A 63 -13.10 11.91 10.33
C ASP A 63 -12.88 11.49 8.88
N LYS A 64 -13.81 10.67 8.38
CA LYS A 64 -13.83 10.24 6.98
C LYS A 64 -14.80 11.11 6.22
N VAL A 65 -14.30 11.86 5.25
CA VAL A 65 -15.14 12.61 4.30
C VAL A 65 -15.14 11.89 2.97
N SER A 66 -16.32 11.51 2.50
CA SER A 66 -16.54 11.12 1.10
C SER A 66 -17.12 12.33 0.37
N ILE A 67 -16.43 12.81 -0.66
CA ILE A 67 -16.86 13.98 -1.43
C ILE A 67 -17.40 13.48 -2.78
N PRO A 68 -18.71 13.22 -2.91
CA PRO A 68 -19.33 13.02 -4.21
C PRO A 68 -19.34 14.37 -4.94
N GLY A 69 -18.74 14.41 -6.12
CA GLY A 69 -18.65 15.64 -6.89
C GLY A 69 -18.29 15.39 -8.36
N PRO A 70 -18.34 16.43 -9.20
CA PRO A 70 -17.94 16.33 -10.59
C PRO A 70 -16.50 15.83 -10.69
N LYS A 71 -16.28 14.79 -11.51
CA LYS A 71 -14.96 14.17 -11.69
C LYS A 71 -13.87 15.19 -12.02
N ARG A 72 -14.18 16.19 -12.86
CA ARG A 72 -13.28 17.30 -13.19
C ARG A 72 -12.68 17.97 -11.95
N VAL A 73 -13.52 18.37 -11.00
CA VAL A 73 -13.10 19.10 -9.80
C VAL A 73 -12.23 18.22 -8.89
N VAL A 74 -12.60 16.95 -8.75
CA VAL A 74 -11.84 15.99 -7.93
C VAL A 74 -10.47 15.69 -8.54
N ASP A 75 -10.39 15.56 -9.87
CA ASP A 75 -9.14 15.32 -10.57
C ASP A 75 -8.22 16.56 -10.52
N ASP A 76 -8.76 17.76 -10.68
CA ASP A 76 -8.00 19.02 -10.53
C ASP A 76 -7.43 19.15 -9.10
N PHE A 77 -8.22 18.82 -8.09
CA PHE A 77 -7.76 18.83 -6.70
C PHE A 77 -6.67 17.78 -6.43
N ARG A 78 -6.78 16.59 -7.03
CA ARG A 78 -5.74 15.56 -6.95
C ARG A 78 -4.44 16.02 -7.61
N ALA A 79 -4.53 16.65 -8.77
CA ALA A 79 -3.36 17.21 -9.47
C ALA A 79 -2.69 18.32 -8.65
N PHE A 80 -3.47 19.20 -8.04
CA PHE A 80 -2.99 20.21 -7.10
C PHE A 80 -2.22 19.62 -5.93
N CYS A 81 -2.75 18.57 -5.28
CA CYS A 81 -2.07 17.91 -4.18
C CYS A 81 -0.79 17.19 -4.65
N SER A 82 -0.85 16.52 -5.81
CA SER A 82 0.29 15.77 -6.37
C SER A 82 1.46 16.69 -6.74
N THR A 83 1.19 17.85 -7.35
CA THR A 83 2.25 18.80 -7.75
C THR A 83 2.98 19.40 -6.56
N ARG A 84 2.30 19.55 -5.42
CA ARG A 84 2.86 20.11 -4.18
C ARG A 84 3.35 19.04 -3.19
N ASN A 85 3.31 17.76 -3.58
CA ASN A 85 3.60 16.62 -2.69
C ASN A 85 2.79 16.63 -1.38
N LEU A 86 1.54 17.09 -1.44
CA LEU A 86 0.63 17.15 -0.31
C LEU A 86 -0.29 15.95 -0.29
N THR A 87 -0.69 15.53 0.90
CA THR A 87 -1.84 14.62 1.06
C THR A 87 -3.14 15.38 0.83
N LEU A 88 -4.22 14.66 0.49
CA LEU A 88 -5.51 15.29 0.17
C LEU A 88 -6.04 16.18 1.31
N TRP A 89 -5.86 15.79 2.57
CA TRP A 89 -6.33 16.62 3.69
C TRP A 89 -5.46 17.88 3.88
N GLN A 90 -4.15 17.79 3.65
CA GLN A 90 -3.25 18.95 3.70
C GLN A 90 -3.55 19.95 2.58
N GLY A 91 -3.92 19.45 1.40
CA GLY A 91 -4.39 20.30 0.30
C GLY A 91 -5.66 21.07 0.67
N LEU A 92 -6.59 20.44 1.40
CA LEU A 92 -7.79 21.11 1.90
C LEU A 92 -7.47 22.14 2.99
N GLU A 93 -6.59 21.80 3.92
CA GLU A 93 -6.15 22.71 5.00
C GLU A 93 -5.55 24.00 4.41
N LEU A 94 -4.65 23.88 3.45
CA LEU A 94 -4.02 25.03 2.79
C LEU A 94 -5.05 25.93 2.08
N LEU A 95 -6.02 25.34 1.36
CA LEU A 95 -7.08 26.11 0.70
C LEU A 95 -7.99 26.83 1.71
N LEU A 96 -8.26 26.21 2.87
CA LEU A 96 -9.05 26.83 3.94
C LEU A 96 -8.29 27.98 4.63
N GLU A 97 -6.98 27.85 4.80
CA GLU A 97 -6.13 28.93 5.31
C GLU A 97 -6.06 30.12 4.34
N GLU A 98 -5.88 29.87 3.04
CA GLU A 98 -5.91 30.92 2.01
C GLU A 98 -7.25 31.68 2.00
N GLN A 99 -8.36 30.97 2.19
CA GLN A 99 -9.69 31.60 2.29
C GLN A 99 -9.82 32.47 3.55
N LYS A 100 -9.33 32.00 4.70
CA LYS A 100 -9.35 32.78 5.95
C LYS A 100 -8.51 34.06 5.83
N GLY A 101 -7.34 33.99 5.20
CA GLY A 101 -6.47 35.16 4.98
C GLY A 101 -7.04 36.21 4.01
N ARG A 102 -7.97 35.83 3.13
CA ARG A 102 -8.67 36.75 2.20
C ARG A 102 -9.92 37.40 2.78
N SER A 103 -10.42 36.88 3.90
CA SER A 103 -11.69 37.29 4.51
C SER A 103 -11.53 38.27 5.67
N GLY A 104 -10.30 38.69 5.96
CA GLY A 104 -9.96 39.74 6.94
C GLY A 104 -9.39 40.96 6.25
#